data_AF-A0A511HLP1-F1
#
_entry.id   AF-A0A511HLP1-F1
#
_cell.length_a   1.000
_cell.length_b   1.000
_cell.length_c   1.000
_cell.angle_alpha   90.00
_cell.angle_beta   90.00
_cell.angle_gamma   90.00
#
_symmetry.space_group_name_H-M   'P 1'
#
loop_
_entity.id
_entity.type
_entity.pdbx_description
1 polymer ?
#
loop_
_entity_poly.entity_id
_entity_poly.type
_entity_poly.pdbx_seq_one_letter_code
_entity_poly.pdbx_strand_id
1 'polypeptide(L)'
;MSKIGERLPFVSTSKTQTSPTGPKDVTAQQWVDLLGSVLPTQSVTKAAPASTFAAQAPGTPGTPQPPFGKEILPSALGPLRDERLAECIAEAYRNVFKGERWASGPERSKWLDFARELRNKDPEITAEEVRFAIQDKLRLERDGLDAHSPANTDRFISEALAWVHQCYDDKAPPPTEADMQHWRAFAADLMSKNPKTTPEELKYAIIDAVRGKVLGTDAVTPENIDKFIQDAVKWVTQCYEDKERKATPAELKEWRAFAQEQLKKDPEISPEHLKYAITDAVRAKMTGTGEATPLNIDKFIEDGVKWVTQCYEGQERKPTAGELAHWRDFARKHQKANPDITPEALKFAIQDAIRVKATGMDGTGTTNIDKFIQDAVKWVSFCYEGQERDATPEEMRRWRAFANEKKKENKDISPEELKFAIQDAMRNEKMGTDAPASNRIEDHIRAAYGWLIYLNEAGPSQPSSEPTPNELHEWKKFAEKKLKETPEMTSEELRYYILDSLRTAMANS
;
A
#
# COMPACT_ATOMS: atom_id res chain seq x y z
N MET A 1 24.24 -9.87 -32.69
CA MET A 1 23.02 -10.64 -33.03
C MET A 1 22.31 -11.01 -31.73
N SER A 2 20.97 -10.85 -31.71
CA SER A 2 19.95 -11.46 -30.84
C SER A 2 19.93 -11.26 -29.31
N LYS A 3 18.72 -10.89 -28.87
CA LYS A 3 18.16 -10.59 -27.54
C LYS A 3 18.23 -11.76 -26.52
N ILE A 4 18.07 -11.43 -25.23
CA ILE A 4 17.08 -11.98 -24.25
C ILE A 4 17.65 -12.00 -22.82
N GLY A 5 16.91 -11.40 -21.89
CA GLY A 5 16.72 -11.96 -20.54
C GLY A 5 17.70 -11.54 -19.47
N GLU A 6 17.29 -10.56 -18.67
CA GLU A 6 17.48 -10.64 -17.23
C GLU A 6 17.12 -12.05 -16.75
N ARG A 7 18.10 -12.76 -16.18
CA ARG A 7 17.85 -13.83 -15.23
C ARG A 7 18.41 -13.39 -13.89
N LEU A 8 17.49 -13.32 -12.93
CA LEU A 8 17.60 -13.59 -11.50
C LEU A 8 18.99 -13.99 -10.98
N PRO A 9 19.40 -13.50 -9.79
CA PRO A 9 20.56 -14.06 -9.11
C PRO A 9 20.27 -15.51 -8.68
N PHE A 10 20.96 -16.46 -9.31
CA PHE A 10 21.04 -17.84 -8.88
C PHE A 10 22.10 -17.93 -7.77
N VAL A 11 21.68 -18.11 -6.52
CA VAL A 11 22.58 -18.59 -5.45
C VAL A 11 22.36 -20.10 -5.30
N SER A 12 23.34 -20.84 -5.83
CA SER A 12 23.85 -22.15 -5.42
C SER A 12 22.90 -23.10 -4.66
N THR A 13 22.31 -24.05 -5.38
CA THR A 13 21.82 -25.29 -4.78
C THR A 13 22.98 -26.28 -4.66
N SER A 14 23.39 -26.54 -3.41
CA SER A 14 24.16 -27.74 -3.09
C SER A 14 23.27 -28.97 -3.25
N LYS A 15 23.79 -29.97 -3.97
CA LYS A 15 23.17 -31.29 -4.20
C LYS A 15 22.71 -31.90 -2.88
N THR A 16 21.49 -32.45 -2.85
CA THR A 16 21.18 -33.57 -1.97
C THR A 16 20.38 -34.63 -2.73
N GLN A 17 20.83 -35.86 -2.56
CA GLN A 17 20.28 -37.10 -3.07
C GLN A 17 18.84 -37.37 -2.59
N THR A 18 18.09 -38.03 -3.46
CA THR A 18 16.96 -38.98 -3.26
C THR A 18 16.37 -39.18 -1.84
N SER A 19 15.05 -39.00 -1.77
CA SER A 19 13.95 -39.43 -0.84
C SER A 19 14.18 -40.68 0.05
N PRO A 20 13.41 -40.94 1.15
CA PRO A 20 11.97 -40.62 1.30
C PRO A 20 11.37 -40.32 2.71
N THR A 21 10.05 -40.00 2.69
CA THR A 21 8.98 -40.13 3.72
C THR A 21 8.83 -39.13 4.88
N GLY A 22 7.69 -38.41 4.89
CA GLY A 22 7.07 -37.77 6.06
C GLY A 22 6.27 -36.50 5.70
N PRO A 23 4.95 -36.40 5.99
CA PRO A 23 4.21 -35.14 5.82
C PRO A 23 4.68 -34.16 6.90
N LYS A 24 5.13 -32.96 6.51
CA LYS A 24 5.31 -31.86 7.46
C LYS A 24 3.98 -31.15 7.59
N ASP A 25 3.32 -31.38 8.73
CA ASP A 25 2.17 -30.62 9.18
C ASP A 25 2.51 -29.14 9.24
N VAL A 26 1.82 -28.35 8.41
CA VAL A 26 1.79 -26.89 8.51
C VAL A 26 0.77 -26.57 9.59
N THR A 27 1.22 -26.04 10.72
CA THR A 27 0.35 -25.74 11.86
C THR A 27 -0.60 -24.58 11.56
N ALA A 28 -1.87 -24.72 11.95
CA ALA A 28 -2.97 -23.78 11.70
C ALA A 28 -2.69 -22.32 12.08
N GLN A 29 -1.77 -22.06 13.01
CA GLN A 29 -1.35 -20.71 13.39
C GLN A 29 -0.68 -19.92 12.24
N GLN A 30 -0.04 -20.58 11.28
CA GLN A 30 0.54 -19.88 10.11
C GLN A 30 -0.51 -19.47 9.06
N TRP A 31 -1.72 -20.02 9.11
CA TRP A 31 -2.81 -19.64 8.20
C TRP A 31 -3.62 -18.44 8.69
N VAL A 32 -3.71 -18.21 10.00
CA VAL A 32 -4.42 -17.07 10.59
C VAL A 32 -3.74 -15.74 10.25
N ASP A 33 -2.41 -15.71 10.27
CA ASP A 33 -1.63 -14.53 9.86
C ASP A 33 -1.72 -14.23 8.36
N LEU A 34 -2.10 -15.22 7.53
CA LEU A 34 -2.22 -15.04 6.07
C LEU A 34 -3.64 -14.60 5.65
N LEU A 35 -4.67 -14.95 6.41
CA LEU A 35 -6.08 -14.65 6.11
C LEU A 35 -6.60 -13.39 6.80
N GLY A 36 -5.93 -12.89 7.85
CA GLY A 36 -6.26 -11.61 8.50
C GLY A 36 -6.02 -10.37 7.62
N SER A 37 -5.37 -10.52 6.47
CA SER A 37 -4.98 -9.44 5.56
C SER A 37 -5.91 -9.23 4.34
N VAL A 38 -7.10 -9.84 4.30
CA VAL A 38 -8.06 -9.64 3.20
C VAL A 38 -9.46 -9.30 3.74
N LEU A 39 -9.67 -8.04 4.11
CA LEU A 39 -10.99 -7.41 4.21
C LEU A 39 -11.04 -6.20 3.26
N PRO A 40 -12.02 -6.10 2.34
CA PRO A 40 -12.20 -4.92 1.52
C PRO A 40 -12.86 -3.80 2.32
N THR A 41 -12.17 -2.67 2.43
CA THR A 41 -12.72 -1.40 2.91
C THR A 41 -13.82 -0.90 1.97
N GLN A 42 -15.06 -0.79 2.45
CA GLN A 42 -16.04 0.15 1.87
C GLN A 42 -16.62 1.08 2.95
N SER A 43 -16.48 2.37 2.67
CA SER A 43 -17.14 3.55 3.25
C SER A 43 -18.65 3.34 3.48
N VAL A 44 -19.33 3.88 4.50
CA VAL A 44 -19.58 5.31 4.78
C VAL A 44 -20.14 5.48 6.20
N THR A 45 -19.52 6.28 7.07
CA THR A 45 -20.11 7.51 7.68
C THR A 45 -19.09 8.20 8.60
N LYS A 46 -19.11 9.53 8.50
CA LYS A 46 -18.21 10.53 9.08
C LYS A 46 -17.95 10.34 10.59
N ALA A 47 -16.82 9.71 10.93
CA ALA A 47 -16.12 9.88 12.20
C ALA A 47 -14.69 10.33 11.88
N ALA A 48 -14.12 11.19 12.73
CA ALA A 48 -12.79 11.77 12.55
C ALA A 48 -11.73 10.69 12.27
N PRO A 49 -10.70 10.96 11.44
CA PRO A 49 -9.75 9.94 11.04
C PRO A 49 -8.92 9.52 12.27
N ALA A 50 -9.26 8.36 12.83
CA ALA A 50 -8.29 7.55 13.54
C ALA A 50 -7.27 7.08 12.50
N SER A 51 -6.02 7.47 12.70
CA SER A 51 -4.91 7.28 11.77
C SER A 51 -4.74 5.79 11.43
N THR A 52 -5.07 5.43 10.20
CA THR A 52 -4.75 4.15 9.57
C THR A 52 -3.26 4.11 9.23
N PHE A 53 -2.44 3.70 10.20
CA PHE A 53 -1.04 3.30 9.97
C PHE A 53 -0.86 1.83 10.39
N ALA A 54 -1.51 0.92 9.66
CA ALA A 54 -1.22 -0.50 9.72
C ALA A 54 -1.44 -1.12 8.33
N ALA A 55 -0.43 -1.04 7.46
CA ALA A 55 -0.12 -1.99 6.39
C ALA A 55 0.80 -1.33 5.35
N GLN A 56 2.07 -1.12 5.72
CA GLN A 56 3.23 -1.14 4.83
C GLN A 56 4.44 -0.92 5.72
N ALA A 57 5.12 -2.02 6.08
CA ALA A 57 6.45 -1.95 6.67
C ALA A 57 7.47 -2.11 5.52
N PRO A 58 7.97 -1.03 4.91
CA PRO A 58 9.22 -1.09 4.17
C PRO A 58 10.36 -1.26 5.19
N GLY A 59 10.96 -2.45 5.22
CA GLY A 59 12.24 -2.77 5.87
C GLY A 59 12.49 -2.08 7.22
N THR A 60 11.94 -2.62 8.29
CA THR A 60 12.16 -2.14 9.66
C THR A 60 13.66 -2.18 10.03
N PRO A 61 14.30 -1.04 10.37
CA PRO A 61 15.44 -1.08 11.29
C PRO A 61 14.90 -1.54 12.65
N GLY A 62 15.64 -2.42 13.32
CA GLY A 62 15.17 -3.27 14.43
C GLY A 62 14.21 -2.62 15.43
N THR A 63 13.19 -3.40 15.82
CA THR A 63 12.25 -3.12 16.89
C THR A 63 13.01 -2.65 18.14
N PRO A 64 12.57 -1.58 18.84
CA PRO A 64 13.24 -1.12 20.06
C PRO A 64 13.28 -2.27 21.08
N GLN A 65 14.49 -2.74 21.40
CA GLN A 65 14.71 -3.65 22.52
C GLN A 65 14.47 -2.88 23.82
N PRO A 66 13.67 -3.40 24.77
CA PRO A 66 13.62 -2.80 26.08
C PRO A 66 15.03 -2.80 26.69
N PRO A 67 15.49 -1.69 27.30
CA PRO A 67 16.70 -1.73 28.10
C PRO A 67 16.49 -2.77 29.20
N PHE A 68 17.24 -3.87 29.14
CA PHE A 68 17.13 -4.97 30.10
C PHE A 68 17.10 -4.43 31.55
N GLY A 69 16.02 -4.72 32.27
CA GLY A 69 15.86 -4.38 33.68
C GLY A 69 15.14 -3.07 34.02
N LYS A 70 14.55 -2.34 33.05
CA LYS A 70 13.63 -1.22 33.34
C LYS A 70 12.17 -1.63 33.15
N GLU A 71 11.33 -1.31 34.14
CA GLU A 71 9.87 -1.47 34.04
C GLU A 71 9.30 -0.53 32.97
N ILE A 72 8.39 -1.05 32.15
CA ILE A 72 7.67 -0.29 31.12
C ILE A 72 6.34 0.18 31.69
N LEU A 73 6.29 1.43 32.12
CA LEU A 73 5.13 2.00 32.80
C LEU A 73 4.33 2.92 31.87
N PRO A 74 3.00 3.04 32.06
CA PRO A 74 2.17 4.00 31.32
C PRO A 74 2.64 5.46 31.45
N SER A 75 3.43 5.80 32.48
CA SER A 75 4.03 7.12 32.64
C SER A 75 4.97 7.51 31.49
N ALA A 76 5.52 6.54 30.76
CA ALA A 76 6.34 6.80 29.57
C ALA A 76 5.52 7.30 28.36
N LEU A 77 4.19 7.26 28.43
CA LEU A 77 3.29 7.90 27.45
C LEU A 77 3.19 9.40 27.64
N GLY A 78 3.74 9.94 28.74
CA GLY A 78 3.85 11.38 28.93
C GLY A 78 4.88 12.03 28.00
N PRO A 79 5.05 13.36 28.11
CA PRO A 79 5.97 14.10 27.24
C PRO A 79 7.38 13.53 27.25
N LEU A 80 7.94 13.34 26.06
CA LEU A 80 9.29 12.79 25.88
C LEU A 80 10.34 13.60 26.64
N ARG A 81 11.22 12.90 27.36
CA ARG A 81 12.35 13.52 28.06
C ARG A 81 13.44 13.93 27.07
N ASP A 82 14.22 14.95 27.43
CA ASP A 82 15.30 15.45 26.58
C ASP A 82 16.35 14.37 26.27
N GLU A 83 16.60 13.43 27.19
CA GLU A 83 17.47 12.29 26.95
C GLU A 83 16.95 11.41 25.80
N ARG A 84 15.64 11.12 25.77
CA ARG A 84 15.04 10.32 24.70
C ARG A 84 14.98 11.07 23.37
N LEU A 85 14.72 12.39 23.40
CA LEU A 85 14.83 13.23 22.20
C LEU A 85 16.24 13.19 21.62
N ALA A 86 17.28 13.22 22.46
CA ALA A 86 18.68 13.13 22.01
C ALA A 86 18.99 11.77 21.37
N GLU A 87 18.45 10.68 21.90
CA GLU A 87 18.56 9.35 21.30
C GLU A 87 17.85 9.28 19.93
N CYS A 88 16.66 9.88 19.80
CA CYS A 88 15.94 9.94 18.52
C CYS A 88 16.78 10.62 17.42
N ILE A 89 17.54 11.66 17.76
CA ILE A 89 18.48 12.33 16.85
C ILE A 89 19.59 11.37 16.42
N ALA A 90 20.19 10.64 17.37
CA ALA A 90 21.26 9.68 17.07
C ALA A 90 20.76 8.53 16.17
N GLU A 91 19.57 7.99 16.45
CA GLU A 91 18.91 6.99 15.62
C GLU A 91 18.61 7.53 14.21
N ALA A 92 18.11 8.77 14.11
CA ALA A 92 17.81 9.39 12.82
C ALA A 92 19.07 9.54 11.95
N TYR A 93 20.19 10.02 12.51
CA TYR A 93 21.46 10.10 11.79
C TYR A 93 21.97 8.72 11.36
N ARG A 94 21.92 7.73 12.26
CA ARG A 94 22.32 6.36 11.93
C ARG A 94 21.51 5.80 10.76
N ASN A 95 20.21 6.07 10.72
CA ASN A 95 19.34 5.57 9.66
C ASN A 95 19.53 6.31 8.33
N VAL A 96 19.68 7.63 8.34
CA VAL A 96 19.83 8.43 7.10
C VAL A 96 21.20 8.25 6.46
N PHE A 97 22.25 8.15 7.28
CA PHE A 97 23.65 8.03 6.81
C PHE A 97 24.21 6.62 6.96
N LYS A 98 23.38 5.62 7.28
CA LYS A 98 23.79 4.21 7.48
C LYS A 98 25.00 4.03 8.42
N GLY A 99 25.13 4.90 9.42
CA GLY A 99 26.23 4.91 10.40
C GLY A 99 27.53 5.56 9.95
N GLU A 100 27.63 6.11 8.73
CA GLU A 100 28.85 6.73 8.19
C GLU A 100 29.12 8.12 8.78
N ARG A 101 28.08 8.78 9.32
CA ARG A 101 28.16 10.13 9.88
C ARG A 101 27.35 10.24 11.15
N TRP A 102 27.88 11.00 12.10
CA TRP A 102 27.20 11.38 13.34
C TRP A 102 26.94 12.88 13.36
N ALA A 103 25.91 13.30 14.08
CA ALA A 103 25.64 14.71 14.31
C ALA A 103 26.82 15.37 15.04
N SER A 104 27.29 16.50 14.51
CA SER A 104 28.24 17.39 15.19
C SER A 104 27.59 18.09 16.38
N GLY A 105 28.39 18.74 17.24
CA GLY A 105 27.86 19.48 18.40
C GLY A 105 26.77 20.50 18.04
N PRO A 106 27.00 21.41 17.09
CA PRO A 106 25.99 22.39 16.65
C PRO A 106 24.74 21.73 16.06
N GLU A 107 24.90 20.66 15.28
CA GLU A 107 23.75 19.93 14.71
C GLU A 107 22.92 19.26 15.80
N ARG A 108 23.56 18.66 16.82
CA ARG A 108 22.82 18.07 17.96
C ARG A 108 21.98 19.12 18.67
N SER A 109 22.53 20.31 18.91
CA SER A 109 21.77 21.42 19.51
C SER A 109 20.60 21.84 18.62
N LYS A 110 20.83 22.06 17.32
CA LYS A 110 19.78 22.39 16.35
C LYS A 110 18.64 21.37 16.36
N TRP A 111 18.98 20.08 16.29
CA TRP A 111 17.98 19.01 16.23
C TRP A 111 17.28 18.77 17.56
N LEU A 112 17.96 19.02 18.69
CA LEU A 112 17.34 18.94 20.02
C LEU A 112 16.33 20.07 20.22
N ASP A 113 16.65 21.29 19.80
CA ASP A 113 15.72 22.41 19.86
C ASP A 113 14.51 22.17 18.95
N PHE A 114 14.73 21.64 17.73
CA PHE A 114 13.64 21.22 16.85
C PHE A 114 12.76 20.12 17.49
N ALA A 115 13.36 19.10 18.12
CA ALA A 115 12.63 18.04 18.79
C ALA A 115 11.83 18.55 20.00
N ARG A 116 12.37 19.51 20.76
CA ARG A 116 11.66 20.20 21.85
C ARG A 116 10.49 21.02 21.31
N GLU A 117 10.66 21.71 20.18
CA GLU A 117 9.56 22.43 19.53
C GLU A 117 8.43 21.50 19.10
N LEU A 118 8.74 20.33 18.55
CA LEU A 118 7.74 19.31 18.20
C LEU A 118 6.97 18.86 19.44
N ARG A 119 7.68 18.46 20.51
CA ARG A 119 7.06 18.07 21.79
C ARG A 119 6.24 19.19 22.43
N ASN A 120 6.65 20.45 22.30
CA ASN A 120 5.91 21.57 22.87
C ASN A 120 4.61 21.85 22.10
N LYS A 121 4.56 21.54 20.80
CA LYS A 121 3.34 21.63 19.97
C LYS A 121 2.41 20.45 20.23
N ASP A 122 2.97 19.26 20.39
CA ASP A 122 2.25 18.04 20.67
C ASP A 122 2.92 17.28 21.83
N PRO A 123 2.43 17.44 23.07
CA PRO A 123 2.97 16.75 24.24
C PRO A 123 2.86 15.23 24.20
N GLU A 124 2.00 14.66 23.34
CA GLU A 124 1.80 13.22 23.17
C GLU A 124 2.64 12.63 22.03
N ILE A 125 3.46 13.45 21.36
CA ILE A 125 4.32 13.00 20.26
C ILE A 125 5.23 11.85 20.70
N THR A 126 5.25 10.79 19.91
CA THR A 126 6.03 9.58 20.19
C THR A 126 7.49 9.74 19.77
N ALA A 127 8.37 8.94 20.37
CA ALA A 127 9.79 8.91 20.00
C ALA A 127 9.99 8.56 18.51
N GLU A 128 9.13 7.69 17.99
CA GLU A 128 9.14 7.28 16.59
C GLU A 128 8.77 8.44 15.65
N GLU A 129 7.73 9.22 15.97
CA GLU A 129 7.33 10.40 15.20
C GLU A 129 8.40 11.49 15.20
N VAL A 130 9.01 11.77 16.37
CA VAL A 130 10.14 12.72 16.46
C VAL A 130 11.30 12.24 15.58
N ARG A 131 11.65 10.96 15.68
CA ARG A 131 12.72 10.35 14.88
C ARG A 131 12.42 10.47 13.39
N PHE A 132 11.20 10.16 12.94
CA PHE A 132 10.82 10.28 11.53
C PHE A 132 10.82 11.72 11.04
N ALA A 133 10.32 12.67 11.83
CA ALA A 133 10.35 14.08 11.49
C ALA A 133 11.78 14.61 11.31
N ILE A 134 12.72 14.15 12.15
CA ILE A 134 14.15 14.48 12.00
C ILE A 134 14.73 13.79 10.77
N GLN A 135 14.45 12.49 10.56
CA GLN A 135 14.94 11.75 9.40
C GLN A 135 14.49 12.38 8.07
N ASP A 136 13.24 12.81 7.98
CA ASP A 136 12.68 13.43 6.79
C ASP A 136 13.45 14.72 6.44
N LYS A 137 13.59 15.63 7.41
CA LYS A 137 14.39 16.84 7.21
C LYS A 137 15.86 16.55 6.92
N LEU A 138 16.46 15.56 7.57
CA LEU A 138 17.84 15.15 7.29
C LEU A 138 18.01 14.60 5.87
N ARG A 139 17.03 13.86 5.34
CA ARG A 139 17.05 13.40 3.96
C ARG A 139 16.97 14.57 3.00
N LEU A 140 16.07 15.53 3.27
CA LEU A 140 15.97 16.76 2.50
C LEU A 140 17.29 17.55 2.51
N GLU A 141 17.91 17.75 3.67
CA GLU A 141 19.22 18.43 3.78
C GLU A 141 20.34 17.66 3.08
N ARG A 142 20.40 16.33 3.24
CA ARG A 142 21.38 15.48 2.56
C ARG A 142 21.24 15.57 1.05
N ASP A 143 20.02 15.50 0.55
CA ASP A 143 19.69 15.51 -0.88
C ASP A 143 19.54 16.95 -1.41
N GLY A 144 19.73 17.97 -0.56
CA GLY A 144 19.62 19.41 -0.85
C GLY A 144 18.26 19.81 -1.41
N LEU A 145 17.26 19.03 -1.05
CA LEU A 145 15.86 19.25 -1.35
C LEU A 145 15.21 20.16 -0.30
N ASP A 146 15.95 20.54 0.74
CA ASP A 146 15.51 21.41 1.84
C ASP A 146 15.36 22.86 1.41
N ALA A 147 16.18 23.33 0.45
CA ALA A 147 16.14 24.71 -0.01
C ALA A 147 16.71 24.89 -1.42
N HIS A 148 16.21 25.93 -2.11
CA HIS A 148 16.83 26.44 -3.33
C HIS A 148 18.13 27.16 -3.00
N SER A 149 19.24 26.61 -3.47
CA SER A 149 20.56 27.25 -3.37
C SER A 149 21.37 26.99 -4.65
N PRO A 150 22.24 27.92 -5.06
CA PRO A 150 23.11 27.70 -6.22
C PRO A 150 23.95 26.42 -6.12
N ALA A 151 24.40 26.07 -4.91
CA ALA A 151 25.14 24.83 -4.66
C ALA A 151 24.29 23.57 -4.89
N ASN A 152 23.03 23.58 -4.46
CA ASN A 152 22.11 22.46 -4.71
C ASN A 152 21.76 22.33 -6.19
N THR A 153 21.52 23.46 -6.88
CA THR A 153 21.29 23.49 -8.33
C THR A 153 22.48 22.92 -9.10
N ASP A 154 23.70 23.35 -8.77
CA ASP A 154 24.92 22.84 -9.41
C ASP A 154 25.11 21.33 -9.18
N ARG A 155 24.77 20.85 -7.98
CA ARG A 155 24.78 19.42 -7.70
C ARG A 155 23.74 18.66 -8.53
N PHE A 156 22.49 19.14 -8.61
CA PHE A 156 21.45 18.49 -9.42
C PHE A 156 21.86 18.39 -10.89
N ILE A 157 22.45 19.45 -11.45
CA ILE A 157 22.95 19.46 -12.83
C ILE A 157 24.06 18.42 -13.01
N SER A 158 25.03 18.39 -12.08
CA SER A 158 26.16 17.46 -12.14
C SER A 158 25.71 15.99 -12.02
N GLU A 159 24.80 15.70 -11.10
CA GLU A 159 24.21 14.38 -10.90
C GLU A 159 23.37 13.95 -12.12
N ALA A 160 22.56 14.84 -12.68
CA ALA A 160 21.78 14.58 -13.87
C ALA A 160 22.66 14.22 -15.07
N LEU A 161 23.71 15.02 -15.32
CA LEU A 161 24.66 14.77 -16.41
C LEU A 161 25.40 13.45 -16.21
N ALA A 162 25.95 13.20 -15.01
CA ALA A 162 26.63 11.95 -14.70
C ALA A 162 25.72 10.73 -14.89
N TRP A 163 24.47 10.79 -14.40
CA TRP A 163 23.50 9.71 -14.51
C TRP A 163 23.10 9.45 -15.97
N VAL A 164 22.78 10.50 -16.74
CA VAL A 164 22.41 10.36 -18.16
C VAL A 164 23.57 9.80 -18.97
N HIS A 165 24.81 10.26 -18.72
CA HIS A 165 26.00 9.69 -19.36
C HIS A 165 26.17 8.21 -19.02
N GLN A 166 26.08 7.82 -17.75
CA GLN A 166 26.16 6.41 -17.35
C GLN A 166 25.06 5.54 -18.00
N CYS A 167 23.86 6.07 -18.21
CA CYS A 167 22.76 5.29 -18.76
C CYS A 167 22.77 5.17 -20.28
N TYR A 168 23.34 6.15 -21.00
CA TYR A 168 23.18 6.26 -22.45
C TYR A 168 24.49 6.42 -23.24
N ASP A 169 25.60 6.79 -22.60
CA ASP A 169 26.91 6.94 -23.25
C ASP A 169 28.08 6.84 -22.23
N ASP A 170 28.57 5.63 -21.99
CA ASP A 170 29.70 5.32 -21.08
C ASP A 170 31.03 6.03 -21.43
N LYS A 171 31.11 6.73 -22.57
CA LYS A 171 32.32 7.43 -23.04
C LYS A 171 32.18 8.95 -23.09
N ALA A 172 31.06 9.50 -22.62
CA ALA A 172 30.87 10.94 -22.62
C ALA A 172 31.85 11.62 -21.65
N PRO A 173 32.47 12.75 -22.05
CA PRO A 173 33.35 13.51 -21.17
C PRO A 173 32.57 14.06 -19.96
N PRO A 174 33.25 14.35 -18.83
CA PRO A 174 32.61 15.01 -17.71
C PRO A 174 32.02 16.36 -18.15
N PRO A 175 30.96 16.84 -17.47
CA PRO A 175 30.25 18.05 -17.87
C PRO A 175 31.20 19.25 -17.94
N THR A 176 31.15 19.97 -19.06
CA THR A 176 31.99 21.16 -19.25
C THR A 176 31.39 22.36 -18.53
N GLU A 177 32.19 23.40 -18.25
CA GLU A 177 31.66 24.64 -17.66
C GLU A 177 30.59 25.29 -18.57
N ALA A 178 30.68 25.10 -19.89
CA ALA A 178 29.64 25.54 -20.81
C ALA A 178 28.32 24.77 -20.62
N ASP A 179 28.39 23.45 -20.36
CA ASP A 179 27.21 22.65 -20.03
C ASP A 179 26.59 23.12 -18.71
N MET A 180 27.42 23.33 -17.69
CA MET A 180 26.97 23.84 -16.39
C MET A 180 26.28 25.20 -16.53
N GLN A 181 26.86 26.14 -17.29
CA GLN A 181 26.24 27.45 -17.53
C GLN A 181 24.91 27.35 -18.28
N HIS A 182 24.81 26.48 -19.28
CA HIS A 182 23.58 26.24 -20.01
C HIS A 182 22.46 25.74 -19.09
N TRP A 183 22.75 24.76 -18.24
CA TRP A 183 21.76 24.18 -17.33
C TRP A 183 21.42 25.08 -16.14
N ARG A 184 22.37 25.90 -15.66
CA ARG A 184 22.08 26.98 -14.69
C ARG A 184 21.10 27.99 -15.27
N ALA A 185 21.29 28.39 -16.53
CA ALA A 185 20.37 29.31 -17.21
C ALA A 185 18.97 28.69 -17.36
N PHE A 186 18.89 27.40 -17.72
CA PHE A 186 17.62 26.66 -17.74
C PHE A 186 16.93 26.63 -16.37
N ALA A 187 17.67 26.28 -15.31
CA ALA A 187 17.12 26.26 -13.95
C ALA A 187 16.63 27.65 -13.51
N ALA A 188 17.39 28.71 -13.81
CA ALA A 188 17.00 30.08 -13.51
C ALA A 188 15.73 30.52 -14.27
N ASP A 189 15.63 30.18 -15.55
CA ASP A 189 14.44 30.44 -16.38
C ASP A 189 13.21 29.69 -15.86
N LEU A 190 13.37 28.40 -15.51
CA LEU A 190 12.29 27.59 -14.95
C LEU A 190 11.76 28.17 -13.65
N MET A 191 12.65 28.53 -12.71
CA MET A 191 12.25 29.17 -11.44
C MET A 191 11.64 30.56 -11.67
N SER A 192 12.10 31.31 -12.68
CA SER A 192 11.50 32.61 -13.02
C SER A 192 10.09 32.46 -13.57
N LYS A 193 9.83 31.44 -14.39
CA LYS A 193 8.50 31.16 -14.96
C LYS A 193 7.57 30.54 -13.93
N ASN A 194 8.11 29.70 -13.05
CA ASN A 194 7.37 29.01 -11.99
C ASN A 194 8.02 29.24 -10.61
N PRO A 195 7.78 30.38 -9.94
CA PRO A 195 8.39 30.69 -8.65
C PRO A 195 8.04 29.73 -7.50
N LYS A 196 7.02 28.87 -7.70
CA LYS A 196 6.58 27.88 -6.72
C LYS A 196 7.24 26.50 -6.89
N THR A 197 8.07 26.33 -7.92
CA THR A 197 8.79 25.07 -8.16
C THR A 197 9.57 24.69 -6.91
N THR A 198 9.38 23.47 -6.41
CA THR A 198 10.11 22.94 -5.26
C THR A 198 11.52 22.47 -5.68
N PRO A 199 12.48 22.32 -4.75
CA PRO A 199 13.80 21.78 -5.08
C PRO A 199 13.75 20.38 -5.73
N GLU A 200 12.78 19.56 -5.36
CA GLU A 200 12.56 18.23 -5.95
C GLU A 200 12.05 18.32 -7.39
N GLU A 201 11.02 19.14 -7.64
CA GLU A 201 10.53 19.41 -8.99
C GLU A 201 11.65 19.99 -9.88
N LEU A 202 12.48 20.88 -9.34
CA LEU A 202 13.63 21.43 -10.07
C LEU A 202 14.65 20.34 -10.41
N LYS A 203 14.99 19.46 -9.46
CA LYS A 203 15.90 18.33 -9.69
C LYS A 203 15.42 17.44 -10.83
N TYR A 204 14.15 17.01 -10.80
CA TYR A 204 13.60 16.14 -11.84
C TYR A 204 13.47 16.85 -13.19
N ALA A 205 13.06 18.12 -13.21
CA ALA A 205 13.01 18.90 -14.44
C ALA A 205 14.39 19.04 -15.11
N ILE A 206 15.46 19.21 -14.32
CA ILE A 206 16.84 19.22 -14.82
C ILE A 206 17.21 17.84 -15.39
N ILE A 207 16.92 16.74 -14.68
CA ILE A 207 17.19 15.38 -15.16
C ILE A 207 16.49 15.11 -16.49
N ASP A 208 15.21 15.44 -16.60
CA ASP A 208 14.42 15.18 -17.79
C ASP A 208 14.84 16.06 -18.97
N ALA A 209 15.20 17.32 -18.72
CA ALA A 209 15.74 18.19 -19.76
C ALA A 209 17.11 17.70 -20.27
N VAL A 210 18.01 17.29 -19.37
CA VAL A 210 19.31 16.70 -19.72
C VAL A 210 19.13 15.42 -20.54
N ARG A 211 18.23 14.53 -20.08
CA ARG A 211 17.90 13.29 -20.79
C ARG A 211 17.31 13.59 -22.18
N GLY A 212 16.38 14.54 -22.26
CA GLY A 212 15.75 14.97 -23.51
C GLY A 212 16.78 15.43 -24.53
N LYS A 213 17.73 16.27 -24.10
CA LYS A 213 18.83 16.76 -24.95
C LYS A 213 19.74 15.64 -25.45
N VAL A 214 20.15 14.72 -24.56
CA VAL A 214 21.03 13.58 -24.92
C VAL A 214 20.34 12.60 -25.87
N LEU A 215 19.05 12.34 -25.65
CA LEU A 215 18.25 11.45 -26.50
C LEU A 215 17.73 12.12 -27.78
N GLY A 216 17.97 13.43 -27.94
CA GLY A 216 17.45 14.25 -29.04
C GLY A 216 15.93 14.36 -29.07
N THR A 217 15.25 14.19 -27.93
CA THR A 217 13.78 14.21 -27.79
C THR A 217 13.25 15.50 -27.16
N ASP A 218 14.08 16.53 -27.09
CA ASP A 218 13.79 17.85 -26.53
C ASP A 218 13.03 18.79 -27.49
N ALA A 219 12.70 18.31 -28.70
CA ALA A 219 11.94 19.05 -29.70
C ALA A 219 10.81 18.21 -30.31
N VAL A 220 9.72 18.87 -30.68
CA VAL A 220 8.62 18.26 -31.44
C VAL A 220 8.98 18.24 -32.92
N THR A 221 9.67 17.19 -33.36
CA THR A 221 9.98 16.91 -34.77
C THR A 221 9.22 15.68 -35.26
N PRO A 222 8.97 15.53 -36.57
CA PRO A 222 8.35 14.31 -37.11
C PRO A 222 9.06 13.02 -36.69
N GLU A 223 10.40 13.05 -36.64
CA GLU A 223 11.24 11.92 -36.21
C GLU A 223 11.03 11.60 -34.71
N ASN A 224 10.87 12.62 -33.87
CA ASN A 224 10.62 12.44 -32.44
C ASN A 224 9.19 12.00 -32.14
N ILE A 225 8.19 12.47 -32.90
CA ILE A 225 6.82 11.97 -32.81
C ILE A 225 6.79 10.46 -33.08
N ASP A 226 7.50 9.98 -34.09
CA ASP A 226 7.62 8.55 -34.37
C ASP A 226 8.27 7.78 -33.23
N LYS A 227 9.32 8.34 -32.63
CA LYS A 227 9.99 7.76 -31.46
C LYS A 227 9.04 7.69 -30.26
N PHE A 228 8.27 8.75 -29.99
CA PHE A 228 7.26 8.76 -28.92
C PHE A 228 6.19 7.68 -29.12
N ILE A 229 5.71 7.49 -30.36
CA ILE A 229 4.73 6.44 -30.68
C ILE A 229 5.33 5.04 -30.49
N GLN A 230 6.57 4.83 -30.94
CA GLN A 230 7.26 3.55 -30.77
C GLN A 230 7.48 3.22 -29.29
N ASP A 231 7.95 4.19 -28.50
CA ASP A 231 8.17 4.03 -27.06
C ASP A 231 6.85 3.80 -26.31
N ALA A 232 5.80 4.53 -26.66
CA ALA A 232 4.46 4.34 -26.11
C ALA A 232 3.94 2.92 -26.37
N VAL A 233 3.96 2.46 -27.63
CA VAL A 233 3.49 1.10 -27.97
C VAL A 233 4.35 0.04 -27.30
N LYS A 234 5.67 0.21 -27.28
CA LYS A 234 6.59 -0.69 -26.57
C LYS A 234 6.24 -0.79 -25.09
N TRP A 235 6.09 0.34 -24.42
CA TRP A 235 5.81 0.38 -22.98
C TRP A 235 4.44 -0.21 -22.66
N VAL A 236 3.38 0.22 -23.36
CA VAL A 236 2.03 -0.27 -23.11
C VAL A 236 1.94 -1.78 -23.37
N THR A 237 2.55 -2.29 -24.44
CA THR A 237 2.54 -3.74 -24.73
C THR A 237 3.37 -4.55 -23.73
N GLN A 238 4.49 -4.00 -23.26
CA GLN A 238 5.25 -4.60 -22.16
C GLN A 238 4.45 -4.65 -20.87
N CYS A 239 3.71 -3.59 -20.53
CA CYS A 239 2.96 -3.50 -19.28
C CYS A 239 1.63 -4.28 -19.28
N TYR A 240 0.97 -4.42 -20.45
CA TYR A 240 -0.40 -4.96 -20.52
C TYR A 240 -0.53 -6.23 -21.37
N GLU A 241 0.50 -6.61 -22.13
CA GLU A 241 0.53 -7.85 -22.93
C GLU A 241 1.73 -8.76 -22.56
N ASP A 242 2.53 -8.38 -21.55
CA ASP A 242 3.78 -9.04 -21.14
C ASP A 242 4.77 -9.28 -22.30
N LYS A 243 4.67 -8.48 -23.37
CA LYS A 243 5.47 -8.65 -24.58
C LYS A 243 5.74 -7.31 -25.24
N GLU A 244 7.03 -6.95 -25.32
CA GLU A 244 7.47 -5.80 -26.09
C GLU A 244 7.26 -6.03 -27.60
N ARG A 245 6.52 -5.12 -28.25
CA ARG A 245 6.46 -5.00 -29.70
C ARG A 245 6.66 -3.57 -30.18
N LYS A 246 6.96 -3.43 -31.47
CA LYS A 246 7.00 -2.15 -32.17
C LYS A 246 5.62 -1.75 -32.66
N ALA A 247 5.41 -0.44 -32.84
CA ALA A 247 4.22 0.08 -33.48
C ALA A 247 4.17 -0.39 -34.94
N THR A 248 3.01 -0.89 -35.36
CA THR A 248 2.74 -1.27 -36.75
C THR A 248 2.63 -0.03 -37.65
N PRO A 249 2.75 -0.16 -38.98
CA PRO A 249 2.56 0.98 -39.88
C PRO A 249 1.18 1.65 -39.76
N ALA A 250 0.14 0.88 -39.44
CA ALA A 250 -1.20 1.41 -39.21
C ALA A 250 -1.27 2.24 -37.92
N GLU A 251 -0.70 1.74 -36.82
CA GLU A 251 -0.63 2.48 -35.55
C GLU A 251 0.22 3.73 -35.67
N LEU A 252 1.36 3.68 -36.39
CA LEU A 252 2.16 4.88 -36.66
C LEU A 252 1.35 5.93 -37.41
N LYS A 253 0.57 5.54 -38.43
CA LYS A 253 -0.28 6.48 -39.17
C LYS A 253 -1.36 7.09 -38.27
N GLU A 254 -2.01 6.28 -37.45
CA GLU A 254 -3.06 6.71 -36.53
C GLU A 254 -2.52 7.68 -35.47
N TRP A 255 -1.45 7.30 -34.77
CA TRP A 255 -0.93 8.11 -33.68
C TRP A 255 -0.18 9.36 -34.14
N ARG A 256 0.36 9.37 -35.37
CA ARG A 256 0.82 10.61 -36.01
C ARG A 256 -0.33 11.58 -36.23
N ALA A 257 -1.49 11.10 -36.70
CA ALA A 257 -2.66 11.95 -36.89
C ALA A 257 -3.14 12.52 -35.55
N PHE A 258 -3.19 11.70 -34.51
CA PHE A 258 -3.50 12.15 -33.14
C PHE A 258 -2.50 13.23 -32.66
N ALA A 259 -1.20 12.99 -32.79
CA ALA A 259 -0.17 13.95 -32.39
C ALA A 259 -0.30 15.28 -33.15
N GLN A 260 -0.61 15.24 -34.45
CA GLN A 260 -0.86 16.43 -35.26
C GLN A 260 -2.14 17.17 -34.83
N GLU A 261 -3.18 16.47 -34.38
CA GLU A 261 -4.37 17.11 -33.81
C GLU A 261 -4.08 17.79 -32.48
N GLN A 262 -3.26 17.17 -31.62
CA GLN A 262 -2.83 17.81 -30.37
C GLN A 262 -2.02 19.08 -30.64
N LEU A 263 -1.08 19.03 -31.60
CA LEU A 263 -0.29 20.19 -32.02
C LEU A 263 -1.12 21.31 -32.66
N LYS A 264 -2.25 21.00 -33.29
CA LYS A 264 -3.19 22.00 -33.78
C LYS A 264 -3.99 22.67 -32.66
N LYS A 265 -4.30 21.91 -31.60
CA LYS A 265 -5.05 22.41 -30.43
C LYS A 265 -4.15 23.25 -29.52
N ASP A 266 -2.90 22.83 -29.37
CA ASP A 266 -1.88 23.51 -28.58
C ASP A 266 -0.55 23.54 -29.37
N PRO A 267 -0.28 24.63 -30.13
CA PRO A 267 0.96 24.78 -30.87
C PRO A 267 2.22 24.90 -29.99
N GLU A 268 2.07 25.19 -28.70
CA GLU A 268 3.17 25.34 -27.74
C GLU A 268 3.36 24.09 -26.86
N ILE A 269 2.65 22.99 -27.16
CA ILE A 269 2.75 21.75 -26.39
C ILE A 269 4.21 21.27 -26.31
N SER A 270 4.66 21.01 -25.08
CA SER A 270 6.02 20.50 -24.87
C SER A 270 6.16 19.08 -25.44
N PRO A 271 7.37 18.67 -25.88
CA PRO A 271 7.61 17.30 -26.36
C PRO A 271 7.23 16.24 -25.33
N GLU A 272 7.42 16.53 -24.05
CA GLU A 272 7.07 15.65 -22.94
C GLU A 272 5.56 15.49 -22.78
N HIS A 273 4.80 16.58 -22.78
CA HIS A 273 3.34 16.52 -22.72
C HIS A 273 2.76 15.79 -23.93
N LEU A 274 3.31 16.01 -25.12
CA LEU A 274 2.90 15.30 -26.33
C LEU A 274 3.19 13.79 -26.22
N LYS A 275 4.36 13.40 -25.71
CA LYS A 275 4.73 11.99 -25.47
C LYS A 275 3.75 11.30 -24.52
N TYR A 276 3.42 11.93 -23.39
CA TYR A 276 2.48 11.36 -22.42
C TYR A 276 1.06 11.27 -23.00
N ALA A 277 0.59 12.29 -23.70
CA ALA A 277 -0.70 12.25 -24.36
C ALA A 277 -0.82 11.09 -25.37
N ILE A 278 0.25 10.82 -26.14
CA ILE A 278 0.32 9.67 -27.04
C ILE A 278 0.29 8.35 -26.25
N THR A 279 1.08 8.24 -25.18
CA THR A 279 1.13 7.02 -24.34
C THR A 279 -0.22 6.72 -23.69
N ASP A 280 -0.89 7.74 -23.19
CA ASP A 280 -2.22 7.62 -22.58
C ASP A 280 -3.27 7.18 -23.58
N ALA A 281 -3.26 7.75 -24.80
CA ALA A 281 -4.19 7.36 -25.83
C ALA A 281 -3.95 5.90 -26.31
N VAL A 282 -2.67 5.49 -26.45
CA VAL A 282 -2.30 4.10 -26.77
C VAL A 282 -2.77 3.16 -25.67
N ARG A 283 -2.53 3.50 -24.40
CA ARG A 283 -2.99 2.74 -23.24
C ARG A 283 -4.50 2.60 -23.24
N ALA A 284 -5.24 3.70 -23.35
CA ALA A 284 -6.71 3.70 -23.31
C ALA A 284 -7.33 2.83 -24.40
N LYS A 285 -6.73 2.83 -25.60
CA LYS A 285 -7.13 1.94 -26.69
C LYS A 285 -6.85 0.47 -26.37
N MET A 286 -5.71 0.17 -25.74
CA MET A 286 -5.32 -1.20 -25.40
C MET A 286 -6.08 -1.78 -24.21
N THR A 287 -6.31 -0.99 -23.16
CA THR A 287 -7.01 -1.39 -21.93
C THR A 287 -8.53 -1.32 -22.08
N GLY A 288 -9.03 -0.74 -23.18
CA GLY A 288 -10.46 -0.56 -23.41
C GLY A 288 -11.09 0.52 -22.55
N THR A 289 -10.29 1.34 -21.85
CA THR A 289 -10.75 2.44 -20.99
C THR A 289 -11.04 3.74 -21.76
N GLY A 290 -10.84 3.74 -23.09
CA GLY A 290 -11.35 4.78 -24.00
C GLY A 290 -12.83 4.60 -24.36
N GLU A 291 -13.37 5.40 -25.28
CA GLU A 291 -14.78 5.33 -25.73
C GLU A 291 -15.24 3.88 -25.97
N ALA A 292 -16.44 3.52 -25.45
CA ALA A 292 -16.92 2.14 -25.42
C ALA A 292 -17.25 1.62 -26.83
N THR A 293 -16.33 0.85 -27.42
CA THR A 293 -16.56 0.14 -28.68
C THR A 293 -16.99 -1.31 -28.46
N PRO A 294 -17.60 -1.99 -29.46
CA PRO A 294 -17.92 -3.42 -29.36
C PRO A 294 -16.73 -4.33 -29.02
N LEU A 295 -15.50 -3.94 -29.39
CA LEU A 295 -14.27 -4.66 -29.06
C LEU A 295 -13.94 -4.59 -27.56
N ASN A 296 -14.31 -3.49 -26.89
CA ASN A 296 -14.05 -3.27 -25.46
C ASN A 296 -15.00 -4.09 -24.58
N ILE A 297 -16.25 -4.29 -25.00
CA ILE A 297 -17.24 -5.09 -24.27
C ILE A 297 -16.76 -6.53 -24.13
N ASP A 298 -16.19 -7.12 -25.18
CA ASP A 298 -15.65 -8.48 -25.14
C ASP A 298 -14.50 -8.60 -24.15
N LYS A 299 -13.59 -7.62 -24.16
CA LYS A 299 -12.48 -7.56 -23.20
C LYS A 299 -12.98 -7.43 -21.76
N PHE A 300 -13.97 -6.58 -21.49
CA PHE A 300 -14.57 -6.46 -20.15
C PHE A 300 -15.19 -7.77 -19.66
N ILE A 301 -15.83 -8.52 -20.56
CA ILE A 301 -16.40 -9.85 -20.23
C ILE A 301 -15.29 -10.86 -19.98
N GLU A 302 -14.25 -10.89 -20.81
CA GLU A 302 -13.10 -11.77 -20.63
C GLU A 302 -12.38 -11.51 -19.31
N ASP A 303 -12.09 -10.25 -18.99
CA ASP A 303 -11.46 -9.85 -17.72
C ASP A 303 -12.36 -10.17 -16.52
N GLY A 304 -13.67 -9.90 -16.63
CA GLY A 304 -14.63 -10.21 -15.57
C GLY A 304 -14.74 -11.71 -15.30
N VAL A 305 -14.84 -12.55 -16.34
CA VAL A 305 -14.88 -14.02 -16.18
C VAL A 305 -13.55 -14.54 -15.66
N LYS A 306 -12.42 -14.04 -16.17
CA LYS A 306 -11.08 -14.39 -15.69
C LYS A 306 -10.96 -14.12 -14.18
N TRP A 307 -11.30 -12.90 -13.75
CA TRP A 307 -11.23 -12.50 -12.35
C TRP A 307 -12.14 -13.35 -11.46
N VAL A 308 -13.41 -13.53 -11.83
CA VAL A 308 -14.35 -14.33 -11.03
C VAL A 308 -13.89 -15.78 -10.90
N THR A 309 -13.40 -16.37 -11.99
CA THR A 309 -12.99 -17.79 -11.98
C THR A 309 -11.69 -17.98 -11.21
N GLN A 310 -10.76 -17.03 -11.31
CA GLN A 310 -9.58 -17.01 -10.45
C GLN A 310 -9.93 -16.87 -8.96
N CYS A 311 -10.82 -15.94 -8.61
CA CYS A 311 -11.17 -15.65 -7.22
C CYS A 311 -12.05 -16.72 -6.57
N TYR A 312 -12.96 -17.36 -7.31
CA TYR A 312 -13.97 -18.25 -6.74
C TYR A 312 -13.84 -19.72 -7.18
N GLU A 313 -13.19 -20.00 -8.30
CA GLU A 313 -12.96 -21.38 -8.80
C GLU A 313 -11.48 -21.80 -8.68
N GLY A 314 -10.58 -20.89 -8.28
CA GLY A 314 -9.15 -21.14 -8.10
C GLY A 314 -8.36 -21.34 -9.39
N GLN A 315 -9.00 -21.16 -10.55
CA GLN A 315 -8.38 -21.34 -11.87
C GLN A 315 -8.90 -20.29 -12.86
N GLU A 316 -8.00 -19.73 -13.66
CA GLU A 316 -8.37 -18.81 -14.73
C GLU A 316 -8.99 -19.58 -15.91
N ARG A 317 -10.17 -19.16 -16.35
CA ARG A 317 -10.75 -19.63 -17.62
C ARG A 317 -11.21 -18.48 -18.50
N LYS A 318 -11.31 -18.78 -19.79
CA LYS A 318 -11.97 -17.89 -20.76
C LYS A 318 -13.49 -18.08 -20.72
N PRO A 319 -14.29 -17.04 -21.03
CA PRO A 319 -15.72 -17.19 -21.18
C PRO A 319 -16.06 -18.12 -22.35
N THR A 320 -17.07 -18.96 -22.18
CA THR A 320 -17.63 -19.76 -23.27
C THR A 320 -18.35 -18.87 -24.29
N ALA A 321 -18.57 -19.35 -25.51
CA ALA A 321 -19.32 -18.62 -26.53
C ALA A 321 -20.75 -18.24 -26.07
N GLY A 322 -21.39 -19.10 -25.27
CA GLY A 322 -22.70 -18.83 -24.67
C GLY A 322 -22.66 -17.74 -23.60
N GLU A 323 -21.63 -17.73 -22.74
CA GLU A 323 -21.41 -16.67 -21.75
C GLU A 323 -21.11 -15.33 -22.43
N LEU A 324 -20.24 -15.30 -23.44
CA LEU A 324 -19.96 -14.09 -24.22
C LEU A 324 -21.25 -13.52 -24.83
N ALA A 325 -22.09 -14.34 -25.45
CA ALA A 325 -23.35 -13.89 -26.04
C ALA A 325 -24.31 -13.34 -24.98
N HIS A 326 -24.43 -14.01 -23.84
CA HIS A 326 -25.26 -13.58 -22.72
C HIS A 326 -24.82 -12.24 -22.13
N TRP A 327 -23.51 -12.07 -21.87
CA TRP A 327 -22.98 -10.85 -21.27
C TRP A 327 -22.93 -9.68 -22.25
N ARG A 328 -22.76 -9.93 -23.55
CA ARG A 328 -22.95 -8.90 -24.58
C ARG A 328 -24.37 -8.34 -24.58
N ASP A 329 -25.37 -9.21 -24.48
CA ASP A 329 -26.77 -8.78 -24.41
C ASP A 329 -27.05 -7.96 -23.14
N PHE A 330 -26.52 -8.40 -21.99
CA PHE A 330 -26.54 -7.63 -20.75
C PHE A 330 -25.92 -6.24 -20.91
N ALA A 331 -24.68 -6.16 -21.41
CA ALA A 331 -23.97 -4.90 -21.61
C ALA A 331 -24.72 -3.94 -22.54
N ARG A 332 -25.26 -4.44 -23.66
CA ARG A 332 -26.07 -3.64 -24.61
C ARG A 332 -27.35 -3.12 -23.99
N LYS A 333 -28.06 -3.95 -23.22
CA LYS A 333 -29.27 -3.53 -22.49
C LYS A 333 -28.93 -2.47 -21.44
N HIS A 334 -27.81 -2.63 -20.75
CA HIS A 334 -27.37 -1.69 -19.71
C HIS A 334 -26.94 -0.34 -20.30
N GLN A 335 -26.22 -0.34 -21.43
CA GLN A 335 -25.91 0.89 -22.19
C GLN A 335 -27.16 1.57 -22.75
N LYS A 336 -28.14 0.80 -23.24
CA LYS A 336 -29.41 1.37 -23.73
C LYS A 336 -30.23 2.01 -22.61
N ALA A 337 -30.19 1.42 -21.42
CA ALA A 337 -30.87 1.96 -20.24
C ALA A 337 -30.14 3.19 -19.66
N ASN A 338 -28.82 3.26 -19.82
CA ASN A 338 -27.96 4.34 -19.32
C ASN A 338 -27.09 4.92 -20.45
N PRO A 339 -27.63 5.84 -21.29
CA PRO A 339 -26.91 6.38 -22.45
C PRO A 339 -25.58 7.08 -22.12
N ASP A 340 -25.46 7.64 -20.91
CA ASP A 340 -24.27 8.36 -20.44
C ASP A 340 -23.30 7.48 -19.63
N ILE A 341 -23.47 6.14 -19.64
CA ILE A 341 -22.60 5.25 -18.86
C ILE A 341 -21.16 5.30 -19.37
N THR A 342 -20.22 5.54 -18.44
CA THR A 342 -18.79 5.51 -18.77
C THR A 342 -18.32 4.08 -19.04
N PRO A 343 -17.28 3.87 -19.87
CA PRO A 343 -16.70 2.54 -20.11
C PRO A 343 -16.31 1.82 -18.81
N GLU A 344 -15.76 2.54 -17.83
CA GLU A 344 -15.37 1.99 -16.53
C GLU A 344 -16.59 1.55 -15.71
N ALA A 345 -17.65 2.36 -15.67
CA ALA A 345 -18.90 1.99 -14.99
C ALA A 345 -19.55 0.76 -15.63
N LEU A 346 -19.51 0.65 -16.96
CA LEU A 346 -20.02 -0.51 -17.69
C LEU A 346 -19.19 -1.78 -17.39
N LYS A 347 -17.86 -1.66 -17.35
CA LYS A 347 -16.95 -2.77 -16.97
C LYS A 347 -17.28 -3.30 -15.58
N PHE A 348 -17.44 -2.42 -14.59
CA PHE A 348 -17.81 -2.83 -13.23
C PHE A 348 -19.19 -3.49 -13.17
N ALA A 349 -20.18 -2.96 -13.89
CA ALA A 349 -21.51 -3.57 -13.95
C ALA A 349 -21.49 -4.99 -14.55
N ILE A 350 -20.68 -5.21 -15.59
CA ILE A 350 -20.49 -6.54 -16.20
C ILE A 350 -19.80 -7.48 -15.20
N GLN A 351 -18.69 -7.04 -14.58
CA GLN A 351 -17.94 -7.85 -13.61
C GLN A 351 -18.79 -8.24 -12.41
N ASP A 352 -19.59 -7.32 -11.87
CA ASP A 352 -20.48 -7.59 -10.75
C ASP A 352 -21.58 -8.59 -11.11
N ALA A 353 -22.20 -8.45 -12.28
CA ALA A 353 -23.21 -9.40 -12.73
C ALA A 353 -22.63 -10.82 -12.93
N ILE A 354 -21.41 -10.92 -13.44
CA ILE A 354 -20.67 -12.20 -13.55
C ILE A 354 -20.41 -12.79 -12.16
N ARG A 355 -19.96 -11.96 -11.20
CA ARG A 355 -19.70 -12.37 -9.81
C ARG A 355 -20.95 -12.91 -9.14
N VAL A 356 -22.07 -12.19 -9.23
CA VAL A 356 -23.36 -12.59 -8.65
C VAL A 356 -23.80 -13.94 -9.20
N LYS A 357 -23.70 -14.13 -10.52
CA LYS A 357 -24.07 -15.40 -11.17
C LYS A 357 -23.20 -16.57 -10.72
N ALA A 358 -21.89 -16.36 -10.54
CA ALA A 358 -20.96 -17.42 -10.14
C ALA A 358 -21.07 -17.77 -8.65
N THR A 359 -21.27 -16.79 -7.79
CA THR A 359 -21.31 -16.98 -6.33
C THR A 359 -22.69 -17.41 -5.81
N GLY A 360 -23.74 -17.21 -6.62
CA GLY A 360 -25.13 -17.40 -6.20
C GLY A 360 -25.60 -16.38 -5.16
N MET A 361 -24.88 -15.26 -5.01
CA MET A 361 -25.22 -14.18 -4.08
C MET A 361 -26.27 -13.25 -4.69
N ASP A 362 -27.47 -13.78 -4.92
CA ASP A 362 -28.61 -13.02 -5.46
C ASP A 362 -29.49 -12.37 -4.38
N GLY A 363 -29.16 -12.52 -3.08
CA GLY A 363 -29.87 -11.86 -1.98
C GLY A 363 -29.63 -12.46 -0.59
N THR A 364 -30.39 -12.00 0.42
CA THR A 364 -30.32 -12.45 1.82
C THR A 364 -31.37 -13.53 2.17
N GLY A 365 -31.72 -14.40 1.21
CA GLY A 365 -32.67 -15.50 1.42
C GLY A 365 -32.16 -16.55 2.41
N THR A 366 -33.05 -17.42 2.90
CA THR A 366 -32.74 -18.45 3.91
C THR A 366 -31.60 -19.39 3.48
N THR A 367 -31.55 -19.77 2.21
CA THR A 367 -30.48 -20.62 1.65
C THR A 367 -29.10 -19.94 1.70
N ASN A 368 -29.05 -18.63 1.47
CA ASN A 368 -27.80 -17.86 1.51
C ASN A 368 -27.34 -17.61 2.96
N ILE A 369 -28.27 -17.37 3.89
CA ILE A 369 -27.97 -17.26 5.32
C ILE A 369 -27.35 -18.56 5.84
N ASP A 370 -27.91 -19.71 5.47
CA ASP A 370 -27.36 -21.01 5.88
C ASP A 370 -25.94 -21.22 5.37
N LYS A 371 -25.69 -20.85 4.10
CA LYS A 371 -24.34 -20.88 3.52
C LYS A 371 -23.38 -19.95 4.26
N PHE A 372 -23.79 -18.72 4.59
CA PHE A 372 -22.96 -17.77 5.34
C PHE A 372 -22.59 -18.30 6.73
N ILE A 373 -23.54 -18.90 7.43
CA ILE A 373 -23.29 -19.51 8.75
C ILE A 373 -22.31 -20.68 8.61
N GLN A 374 -22.51 -21.55 7.61
CA GLN A 374 -21.62 -22.68 7.37
C GLN A 374 -20.18 -22.25 7.06
N ASP A 375 -20.03 -21.28 6.15
CA ASP A 375 -18.73 -20.73 5.75
C ASP A 375 -18.04 -20.06 6.95
N ALA A 376 -18.78 -19.32 7.78
CA ALA A 376 -18.25 -18.68 8.97
C ALA A 376 -17.80 -19.69 10.03
N VAL A 377 -18.56 -20.76 10.29
CA VAL A 377 -18.14 -21.82 11.24
C VAL A 377 -16.88 -22.53 10.75
N LYS A 378 -16.81 -22.86 9.46
CA LYS A 378 -15.59 -23.46 8.88
C LYS A 378 -14.39 -22.54 9.03
N TRP A 379 -14.55 -21.26 8.75
CA TRP A 379 -13.47 -20.29 8.88
C TRP A 379 -13.01 -20.13 10.35
N VAL A 380 -13.94 -19.95 11.29
CA VAL A 380 -13.60 -19.79 12.72
C VAL A 380 -12.96 -21.06 13.28
N SER A 381 -13.49 -22.24 12.97
CA SER A 381 -12.91 -23.52 13.43
C SER A 381 -11.53 -23.77 12.83
N PHE A 382 -11.35 -23.51 11.53
CA PHE A 382 -10.03 -23.61 10.91
C PHE A 382 -9.02 -22.66 11.54
N CYS A 383 -9.38 -21.37 11.70
CA CYS A 383 -8.48 -20.36 12.23
C CYS A 383 -8.13 -20.59 13.70
N TYR A 384 -9.10 -20.94 14.55
CA TYR A 384 -8.92 -20.94 16.01
C TYR A 384 -8.89 -22.34 16.65
N GLU A 385 -9.28 -23.39 15.93
CA GLU A 385 -9.27 -24.79 16.40
C GLU A 385 -8.34 -25.67 15.54
N GLY A 386 -7.85 -25.13 14.42
CA GLY A 386 -6.91 -25.79 13.52
C GLY A 386 -7.50 -26.86 12.61
N GLN A 387 -8.82 -27.00 12.58
CA GLN A 387 -9.53 -27.94 11.72
C GLN A 387 -10.87 -27.34 11.30
N GLU A 388 -11.24 -27.54 10.03
CA GLU A 388 -12.58 -27.19 9.57
C GLU A 388 -13.61 -28.16 10.16
N ARG A 389 -14.71 -27.61 10.67
CA ARG A 389 -15.89 -28.39 11.02
C ARG A 389 -17.15 -27.75 10.45
N ASP A 390 -18.18 -28.57 10.35
CA ASP A 390 -19.51 -28.12 9.98
C ASP A 390 -20.25 -27.51 11.19
N ALA A 391 -21.17 -26.59 10.91
CA ALA A 391 -22.03 -25.98 11.93
C ALA A 391 -22.96 -27.04 12.53
N THR A 392 -23.04 -27.06 13.86
CA THR A 392 -24.01 -27.90 14.57
C THR A 392 -25.43 -27.37 14.37
N PRO A 393 -26.48 -28.21 14.53
CA PRO A 393 -27.87 -27.74 14.44
C PRO A 393 -28.21 -26.60 15.40
N GLU A 394 -27.58 -26.57 16.57
CA GLU A 394 -27.76 -25.51 17.58
C GLU A 394 -27.12 -24.19 17.12
N GLU A 395 -25.89 -24.24 16.61
CA GLU A 395 -25.22 -23.07 16.01
C GLU A 395 -26.02 -22.54 14.82
N MET A 396 -26.49 -23.42 13.93
CA MET A 396 -27.35 -23.03 12.80
C MET A 396 -28.61 -22.31 13.27
N ARG A 397 -29.29 -22.82 14.32
CA ARG A 397 -30.49 -22.17 14.86
C ARG A 397 -30.16 -20.80 15.46
N ARG A 398 -29.08 -20.70 16.25
CA ARG A 398 -28.66 -19.46 16.92
C ARG A 398 -28.26 -18.38 15.92
N TRP A 399 -27.41 -18.72 14.95
CA TRP A 399 -26.91 -17.74 13.98
C TRP A 399 -27.95 -17.34 12.94
N ARG A 400 -28.94 -18.21 12.64
CA ARG A 400 -30.14 -17.80 11.90
C ARG A 400 -30.94 -16.75 12.66
N ALA A 401 -31.07 -16.88 13.98
CA ALA A 401 -31.79 -15.89 14.80
C ALA A 401 -31.07 -14.54 14.76
N PHE A 402 -29.74 -14.54 14.94
CA PHE A 402 -28.89 -13.36 14.81
C PHE A 402 -29.01 -12.70 13.42
N ALA A 403 -28.89 -13.48 12.34
CA ALA A 403 -29.01 -12.97 10.98
C ALA A 403 -30.38 -12.34 10.71
N ASN A 404 -31.45 -12.96 11.21
CA ASN A 404 -32.81 -12.42 11.09
C ASN A 404 -33.03 -11.16 11.93
N GLU A 405 -32.37 -11.04 13.08
CA GLU A 405 -32.38 -9.83 13.90
C GLU A 405 -31.66 -8.68 13.21
N LYS A 406 -30.47 -8.92 12.65
CA LYS A 406 -29.73 -7.93 11.84
C LYS A 406 -30.53 -7.44 10.64
N LYS A 407 -31.28 -8.32 9.98
CA LYS A 407 -32.20 -7.95 8.89
C LYS A 407 -33.41 -7.13 9.36
N LYS A 408 -33.83 -7.25 10.62
CA LYS A 408 -34.87 -6.39 11.19
C LYS A 408 -34.32 -5.00 11.51
N GLU A 409 -33.09 -4.93 12.01
CA GLU A 409 -32.38 -3.68 12.30
C GLU A 409 -32.07 -2.89 11.01
N ASN A 410 -31.62 -3.58 9.95
CA ASN A 410 -31.37 -2.99 8.64
C ASN A 410 -32.04 -3.81 7.52
N LYS A 411 -33.14 -3.28 6.98
CA LYS A 411 -33.92 -3.94 5.93
C LYS A 411 -33.20 -3.99 4.57
N ASP A 412 -32.26 -3.08 4.34
CA ASP A 412 -31.51 -2.96 3.09
C ASP A 412 -30.10 -3.57 3.19
N ILE A 413 -29.82 -4.34 4.25
CA ILE A 413 -28.51 -4.98 4.43
C ILE A 413 -28.16 -5.88 3.24
N SER A 414 -27.00 -5.63 2.65
CA SER A 414 -26.51 -6.42 1.53
C SER A 414 -26.12 -7.84 1.99
N PRO A 415 -26.11 -8.83 1.09
CA PRO A 415 -25.65 -10.18 1.42
C PRO A 415 -24.22 -10.23 1.97
N GLU A 416 -23.36 -9.34 1.48
CA GLU A 416 -21.95 -9.25 1.87
C GLU A 416 -21.79 -8.68 3.29
N GLU A 417 -22.50 -7.58 3.60
CA GLU A 417 -22.57 -7.03 4.96
C GLU A 417 -23.13 -8.05 5.97
N LEU A 418 -24.18 -8.78 5.60
CA LEU A 418 -24.77 -9.80 6.46
C LEU A 418 -23.81 -10.98 6.69
N LYS A 419 -23.09 -11.42 5.65
CA LYS A 419 -22.06 -12.46 5.77
C LYS A 419 -20.97 -12.05 6.76
N PHE A 420 -20.41 -10.86 6.61
CA PHE A 420 -19.36 -10.37 7.50
C PHE A 420 -19.85 -10.16 8.94
N ALA A 421 -21.06 -9.64 9.13
CA ALA A 421 -21.64 -9.50 10.45
C ALA A 421 -21.78 -10.84 11.20
N ILE A 422 -22.16 -11.91 10.50
CA ILE A 422 -22.23 -13.27 11.08
C ILE A 422 -20.83 -13.77 11.43
N GLN A 423 -19.87 -13.63 10.51
CA GLN A 423 -18.50 -14.08 10.71
C GLN A 423 -17.80 -13.35 11.88
N ASP A 424 -17.94 -12.03 11.97
CA ASP A 424 -17.34 -11.23 13.05
C ASP A 424 -17.96 -11.54 14.41
N ALA A 425 -19.29 -11.73 14.48
CA ALA A 425 -19.93 -12.10 15.74
C ALA A 425 -19.45 -13.48 16.24
N MET A 426 -19.28 -14.47 15.35
CA MET A 426 -18.71 -15.78 15.69
C MET A 426 -17.25 -15.67 16.12
N ARG A 427 -16.45 -14.84 15.42
CA ARG A 427 -15.06 -14.56 15.77
C ARG A 427 -14.96 -13.96 17.18
N ASN A 428 -15.80 -12.98 17.49
CA ASN A 428 -15.78 -12.28 18.76
C ASN A 428 -16.15 -13.20 19.93
N GLU A 429 -17.15 -14.06 19.74
CA GLU A 429 -17.48 -15.11 20.71
C GLU A 429 -16.31 -16.07 20.91
N LYS A 430 -15.66 -16.52 19.82
CA LYS A 430 -14.50 -17.42 19.92
C LYS A 430 -13.30 -16.78 20.63
N MET A 431 -13.09 -15.48 20.43
CA MET A 431 -12.02 -14.71 21.04
C MET A 431 -12.36 -14.22 22.46
N GLY A 432 -13.59 -14.45 22.93
CA GLY A 432 -14.06 -13.95 24.24
C GLY A 432 -14.10 -12.43 24.33
N THR A 433 -14.22 -11.74 23.19
CA THR A 433 -14.34 -10.28 23.07
C THR A 433 -15.79 -9.81 23.05
N ASP A 434 -16.73 -10.74 23.21
CA ASP A 434 -18.17 -10.53 23.40
C ASP A 434 -18.54 -10.02 24.81
N ALA A 435 -17.69 -10.29 25.81
CA ALA A 435 -17.86 -9.81 27.18
C ALA A 435 -17.45 -8.33 27.34
N PRO A 436 -17.99 -7.61 28.35
CA PRO A 436 -17.58 -6.25 28.65
C PRO A 436 -16.06 -6.14 28.81
N ALA A 437 -15.46 -5.13 28.18
CA ALA A 437 -14.02 -4.91 28.13
C ALA A 437 -13.36 -4.89 29.53
N SER A 438 -14.10 -4.42 30.55
CA SER A 438 -13.69 -4.37 31.96
C SER A 438 -13.28 -5.73 32.54
N ASN A 439 -13.88 -6.82 32.05
CA ASN A 439 -13.69 -8.16 32.62
C ASN A 439 -12.39 -8.83 32.13
N ARG A 440 -11.72 -8.24 31.13
CA ARG A 440 -10.59 -8.85 30.42
C ARG A 440 -9.31 -8.01 30.46
N ILE A 441 -9.27 -6.93 31.25
CA ILE A 441 -8.13 -6.00 31.30
C ILE A 441 -6.81 -6.73 31.58
N GLU A 442 -6.76 -7.58 32.62
CA GLU A 442 -5.53 -8.29 32.98
C GLU A 442 -5.10 -9.31 31.92
N ASP A 443 -6.05 -10.04 31.32
CA ASP A 443 -5.79 -10.98 30.22
C ASP A 443 -5.17 -10.24 29.02
N HIS A 444 -5.70 -9.08 28.65
CA HIS A 444 -5.21 -8.26 27.56
C HIS A 444 -3.80 -7.69 27.83
N ILE A 445 -3.52 -7.25 29.05
CA ILE A 445 -2.18 -6.78 29.45
C ILE A 445 -1.18 -7.92 29.33
N ARG A 446 -1.48 -9.09 29.91
CA ARG A 446 -0.59 -10.27 29.85
C ARG A 446 -0.36 -10.74 28.41
N ALA A 447 -1.42 -10.74 27.59
CA ALA A 447 -1.31 -11.07 26.17
C ALA A 447 -0.44 -10.07 25.40
N ALA A 448 -0.52 -8.77 25.71
CA ALA A 448 0.31 -7.74 25.08
C ALA A 448 1.80 -7.93 25.41
N TYR A 449 2.14 -8.21 26.68
CA TYR A 449 3.50 -8.56 27.08
C TYR A 449 3.97 -9.85 26.40
N GLY A 450 3.12 -10.87 26.34
CA GLY A 450 3.42 -12.13 25.63
C GLY A 450 3.72 -11.92 24.14
N TRP A 451 2.97 -11.04 23.47
CA TRP A 451 3.18 -10.74 22.06
C TRP A 451 4.48 -9.97 21.80
N LEU A 452 4.86 -9.05 22.70
CA LEU A 452 6.13 -8.32 22.59
C LEU A 452 7.36 -9.22 22.79
N ILE A 453 7.23 -10.33 23.52
CA ILE A 453 8.25 -11.38 23.62
C ILE A 453 8.39 -12.11 22.27
N TYR A 454 7.26 -12.47 21.65
CA TYR A 454 7.24 -13.18 20.37
C TYR A 454 7.89 -12.38 19.23
N LEU A 455 7.65 -11.07 19.15
CA LEU A 455 8.29 -10.23 18.14
C LEU A 455 9.78 -9.97 18.35
N ASN A 456 10.28 -10.13 19.58
CA ASN A 456 11.64 -9.71 19.93
C ASN A 456 12.69 -10.82 19.82
N GLU A 457 12.33 -12.07 19.48
CA GLU A 457 13.18 -13.28 19.41
C GLU A 457 14.63 -13.09 19.93
N ALA A 458 14.72 -12.75 21.22
CA ALA A 458 15.90 -12.99 22.00
C ALA A 458 15.93 -14.51 22.20
N GLY A 459 17.08 -15.13 21.91
CA GLY A 459 17.25 -16.58 21.96
C GLY A 459 16.80 -17.25 23.27
N PRO A 460 16.81 -18.59 23.31
CA PRO A 460 16.08 -19.46 24.26
C PRO A 460 16.51 -19.41 25.75
N SER A 461 17.15 -18.33 26.22
CA SER A 461 17.73 -18.22 27.58
C SER A 461 17.18 -17.05 28.41
N GLN A 462 16.17 -16.33 27.94
CA GLN A 462 15.60 -15.18 28.67
C GLN A 462 14.29 -15.59 29.38
N PRO A 463 14.11 -15.24 30.67
CA PRO A 463 12.96 -15.67 31.45
C PRO A 463 11.66 -15.07 30.93
N SER A 464 10.56 -15.81 31.05
CA SER A 464 9.20 -15.38 30.71
C SER A 464 8.89 -14.06 31.41
N SER A 465 8.89 -12.94 30.70
CA SER A 465 8.53 -11.66 31.30
C SER A 465 7.01 -11.52 31.30
N GLU A 466 6.35 -12.24 32.20
CA GLU A 466 5.08 -11.73 32.72
C GLU A 466 5.31 -10.29 33.21
N PRO A 467 4.33 -9.38 33.05
CA PRO A 467 4.45 -8.06 33.62
C PRO A 467 4.71 -8.18 35.12
N THR A 468 5.63 -7.36 35.64
CA THR A 468 5.86 -7.25 37.08
C THR A 468 4.54 -6.87 37.77
N PRO A 469 4.39 -7.17 39.08
CA PRO A 469 3.19 -6.76 39.82
C PRO A 469 2.92 -5.25 39.74
N ASN A 470 3.97 -4.42 39.67
CA ASN A 470 3.85 -2.98 39.52
C ASN A 470 3.37 -2.57 38.11
N GLU A 471 3.96 -3.15 37.05
CA GLU A 471 3.51 -2.93 35.68
C GLU A 471 2.04 -3.33 35.51
N LEU A 472 1.66 -4.52 35.98
CA LEU A 472 0.28 -5.00 35.89
C LEU A 472 -0.69 -4.04 36.59
N HIS A 473 -0.33 -3.56 37.78
CA HIS A 473 -1.13 -2.61 38.54
C HIS A 473 -1.32 -1.27 37.83
N GLU A 474 -0.23 -0.67 37.32
CA GLU A 474 -0.29 0.63 36.66
C GLU A 474 -0.98 0.55 35.28
N TRP A 475 -0.72 -0.50 34.50
CA TRP A 475 -1.42 -0.75 33.24
C TRP A 475 -2.91 -1.03 33.44
N LYS A 476 -3.29 -1.71 34.53
CA LYS A 476 -4.70 -1.92 34.88
C LYS A 476 -5.40 -0.61 35.18
N LYS A 477 -4.81 0.26 36.02
CA LYS A 477 -5.36 1.60 36.29
C LYS A 477 -5.50 2.44 35.02
N PHE A 478 -4.51 2.36 34.13
CA PHE A 478 -4.53 3.05 32.84
C PHE A 478 -5.71 2.58 31.97
N ALA A 479 -5.89 1.27 31.80
CA ALA A 479 -7.01 0.69 31.06
C ALA A 479 -8.38 1.01 31.71
N GLU A 480 -8.49 0.93 33.03
CA GLU A 480 -9.72 1.29 33.76
C GLU A 480 -10.08 2.77 33.60
N LYS A 481 -9.08 3.65 33.58
CA LYS A 481 -9.29 5.07 33.28
C LYS A 481 -9.82 5.26 31.87
N LYS A 482 -9.24 4.57 30.87
CA LYS A 482 -9.71 4.66 29.48
C LYS A 482 -11.15 4.19 29.31
N LEU A 483 -11.53 3.09 29.96
CA LEU A 483 -12.92 2.61 29.92
C LEU A 483 -13.91 3.56 30.60
N LYS A 484 -13.48 4.32 31.62
CA LYS A 484 -14.31 5.38 32.21
C LYS A 484 -14.51 6.56 31.26
N GLU A 485 -13.49 6.90 30.48
CA GLU A 485 -13.56 7.95 29.45
C GLU A 485 -14.33 7.50 28.21
N THR A 486 -14.30 6.21 27.88
CA THR A 486 -14.97 5.63 26.71
C THR A 486 -15.71 4.34 27.10
N PRO A 487 -16.92 4.45 27.68
CA PRO A 487 -17.67 3.28 28.17
C PRO A 487 -18.12 2.30 27.09
N GLU A 488 -18.29 2.77 25.86
CA GLU A 488 -18.74 1.97 24.69
C GLU A 488 -17.59 1.17 24.05
N MET A 489 -16.35 1.31 24.54
CA MET A 489 -15.19 0.61 23.98
C MET A 489 -15.35 -0.91 24.10
N THR A 490 -15.24 -1.59 22.95
CA THR A 490 -15.28 -3.04 22.88
C THR A 490 -14.04 -3.68 23.50
N SER A 491 -14.15 -4.96 23.88
CA SER A 491 -13.01 -5.72 24.42
C SER A 491 -11.85 -5.83 23.42
N GLU A 492 -12.16 -5.89 22.12
CA GLU A 492 -11.17 -5.91 21.05
C GLU A 492 -10.45 -4.55 20.90
N GLU A 493 -11.18 -3.43 20.91
CA GLU A 493 -10.59 -2.09 20.88
C GLU A 493 -9.70 -1.84 22.09
N LEU A 494 -10.12 -2.28 23.29
CA LEU A 494 -9.31 -2.18 24.50
C LEU A 494 -8.01 -2.98 24.37
N ARG A 495 -8.08 -4.21 23.82
CA ARG A 495 -6.90 -5.05 23.60
C ARG A 495 -5.89 -4.35 22.69
N TYR A 496 -6.35 -3.78 21.57
CA TYR A 496 -5.47 -3.03 20.66
C TYR A 496 -4.92 -1.78 21.31
N TYR A 497 -5.74 -1.04 22.06
CA TYR A 497 -5.32 0.15 22.77
C TYR A 497 -4.21 -0.13 23.78
N ILE A 498 -4.34 -1.20 24.58
CA ILE A 498 -3.31 -1.63 25.54
C ILE A 498 -2.02 -2.02 24.82
N LEU A 499 -2.12 -2.80 23.74
CA LEU A 499 -0.96 -3.25 22.97
C LEU A 499 -0.20 -2.08 22.34
N ASP A 500 -0.93 -1.15 21.72
CA ASP A 500 -0.34 0.03 21.08
C ASP A 500 0.28 0.98 22.11
N SER A 501 -0.43 1.24 23.21
CA SER A 501 0.08 2.05 24.32
C SER A 501 1.35 1.44 24.92
N LEU A 502 1.40 0.12 25.09
CA LEU A 502 2.58 -0.56 25.61
C LEU A 502 3.77 -0.45 24.65
N ARG A 503 3.56 -0.60 23.34
CA ARG A 503 4.61 -0.39 22.33
C ARG A 503 5.13 1.06 22.36
N THR A 504 4.24 2.03 22.43
CA THR A 504 4.60 3.45 22.51
C THR A 504 5.37 3.76 23.78
N ALA A 505 4.93 3.23 24.93
CA ALA A 505 5.64 3.37 26.19
C ALA A 505 7.05 2.77 26.12
N MET A 506 7.22 1.61 25.48
CA MET A 506 8.55 1.02 25.23
C MET A 506 9.42 1.92 24.35
N ALA A 507 8.87 2.45 23.26
CA ALA A 507 9.60 3.32 22.34
C ALA A 507 10.02 4.66 23.00
N ASN A 508 9.27 5.12 24.00
CA ASN A 508 9.50 6.35 24.74
C ASN A 508 10.43 6.20 25.97
N SER A 509 10.72 4.95 26.41
CA SER A 509 11.42 4.63 27.68
C SER A 509 12.95 4.63 27.61
#